data_AF-A0A263DKT3-F1
#
_entry.id   AF-A0A263DKT3-F1
#
_cell.length_a   1.000
_cell.length_b   1.000
_cell.length_c   1.000
_cell.angle_alpha   90.00
_cell.angle_beta   90.00
_cell.angle_gamma   90.00
#
_symmetry.space_group_name_H-M   'P 1'
#
loop_
_entity.id
_entity.type
_entity.pdbx_description
1 polymer ?
#
loop_
_entity_poly.entity_id
_entity_poly.type
_entity_poly.pdbx_seq_one_letter_code
_entity_poly.pdbx_strand_id
1 'polypeptide(L)'
;MEASPAVARILDGMVDLHCHSGPGPFPREFDHVDGARDGQRINMRAFVAKSHHHNTVMDLQAAHRSFEGISTRVFGGIVLNNQVGGINPYAVEMCVRMGGKIVWFPTFSSRRHIEFQEEALALGFPSSAVQLTTVPVLLHDDEGRLRPEVVQVADVVAESGAVLNGGHLHPDDMAELFAVGVERGVERMAVSHPNFITDLTVAQGVALAERGVFVEHEVGMYLPDDHQHFGIEVLLEWIEAVGVERTVLASDLGQIGRTRPVDAFIEVTTALLDHGVDEKNLRRMLVDNPTYLLGLD
;
A
#
# COMPACT_ATOMS: atom_id res chain seq x y z
N MET A 1 -10.54 -18.98 -7.25
CA MET A 1 -10.28 -18.99 -8.70
C MET A 1 -8.99 -19.76 -8.99
N GLU A 2 -8.89 -20.50 -10.10
CA GLU A 2 -7.63 -21.11 -10.53
C GLU A 2 -6.96 -20.23 -11.60
N ALA A 3 -5.65 -20.00 -11.47
CA ALA A 3 -4.89 -19.23 -12.44
C ALA A 3 -4.63 -20.06 -13.71
N SER A 4 -4.69 -19.44 -14.89
CA SER A 4 -4.19 -20.06 -16.11
C SER A 4 -2.68 -20.34 -15.99
N PRO A 5 -2.11 -21.29 -16.74
CA PRO A 5 -0.67 -21.56 -16.67
C PRO A 5 0.22 -20.34 -16.95
N ALA A 6 -0.25 -19.39 -17.77
CA ALA A 6 0.47 -18.14 -18.03
C ALA A 6 0.42 -17.20 -16.82
N VAL A 7 -0.78 -16.97 -16.27
CA VAL A 7 -0.98 -16.12 -15.10
C VAL A 7 -0.26 -16.68 -13.87
N ALA A 8 -0.28 -18.00 -13.68
CA ALA A 8 0.47 -18.66 -12.61
C ALA A 8 1.98 -18.42 -12.72
N ARG A 9 2.56 -18.47 -13.92
CA ARG A 9 3.99 -18.14 -14.15
C ARG A 9 4.29 -16.66 -13.93
N ILE A 10 3.36 -15.76 -14.24
CA ILE A 10 3.54 -14.32 -13.98
C ILE A 10 3.54 -14.03 -12.49
N LEU A 11 2.59 -14.62 -11.75
CA LEU A 11 2.41 -14.40 -10.31
C LEU A 11 3.39 -15.18 -9.42
N ASP A 12 4.10 -16.16 -9.99
CA ASP A 12 5.12 -16.91 -9.25
C ASP A 12 6.21 -15.97 -8.69
N GLY A 13 6.30 -15.94 -7.36
CA GLY A 13 7.21 -15.09 -6.61
C GLY A 13 6.71 -13.65 -6.39
N MET A 14 5.45 -13.34 -6.70
CA MET A 14 4.92 -11.97 -6.57
C MET A 14 4.88 -11.48 -5.12
N VAL A 15 4.89 -10.15 -4.96
CA VAL A 15 4.87 -9.46 -3.67
C VAL A 15 3.72 -8.45 -3.62
N ASP A 16 2.85 -8.58 -2.62
CA ASP A 16 1.77 -7.62 -2.36
C ASP A 16 2.17 -6.63 -1.26
N LEU A 17 2.35 -5.34 -1.61
CA LEU A 17 2.80 -4.32 -0.65
C LEU A 17 1.71 -3.85 0.32
N HIS A 18 0.47 -4.27 0.12
CA HIS A 18 -0.66 -3.59 0.74
C HIS A 18 -1.83 -4.56 0.94
N CYS A 19 -1.78 -5.36 2.00
CA CYS A 19 -2.86 -6.29 2.34
C CYS A 19 -3.47 -5.96 3.71
N HIS A 20 -4.79 -5.96 3.76
CA HIS A 20 -5.57 -5.62 4.94
C HIS A 20 -6.10 -6.86 5.69
N SER A 21 -5.21 -7.81 5.97
CA SER A 21 -5.46 -8.90 6.92
C SER A 21 -5.72 -8.41 8.36
N GLY A 22 -6.51 -9.16 9.12
CA GLY A 22 -6.86 -8.86 10.51
C GLY A 22 -5.77 -9.21 11.53
N PRO A 23 -5.90 -8.70 12.76
CA PRO A 23 -7.07 -8.00 13.30
C PRO A 23 -7.15 -6.50 12.93
N GLY A 24 -8.33 -5.89 13.06
CA GLY A 24 -8.49 -4.44 12.91
C GLY A 24 -9.90 -3.92 13.21
N PRO A 25 -10.09 -2.60 13.41
CA PRO A 25 -11.39 -1.95 13.60
C PRO A 25 -12.39 -2.20 12.47
N PHE A 26 -11.89 -2.28 11.23
CA PHE A 26 -12.66 -2.72 10.08
C PHE A 26 -12.68 -4.25 10.07
N PRO A 27 -13.86 -4.89 10.01
CA PRO A 27 -13.95 -6.35 9.97
C PRO A 27 -13.14 -6.93 8.82
N ARG A 28 -12.32 -7.93 9.13
CA ARG A 28 -11.45 -8.60 8.15
C ARG A 28 -11.92 -10.02 7.86
N GLU A 29 -11.80 -10.42 6.61
CA GLU A 29 -12.21 -11.74 6.10
C GLU A 29 -11.24 -12.86 6.52
N PHE A 30 -9.99 -12.51 6.81
CA PHE A 30 -8.92 -13.43 7.20
C PHE A 30 -7.90 -12.73 8.11
N ASP A 31 -7.18 -13.51 8.92
CA ASP A 31 -6.04 -13.03 9.70
C ASP A 31 -4.73 -13.10 8.89
N HIS A 32 -3.63 -12.59 9.46
CA HIS A 32 -2.31 -12.61 8.79
C HIS A 32 -1.85 -14.01 8.37
N VAL A 33 -2.18 -15.04 9.14
CA VAL A 33 -1.73 -16.43 8.90
C VAL A 33 -2.53 -17.05 7.77
N ASP A 34 -3.85 -16.88 7.78
CA ASP A 34 -4.73 -17.37 6.73
C ASP A 34 -4.47 -16.66 5.39
N GLY A 35 -4.18 -15.35 5.42
CA GLY A 35 -3.70 -14.64 4.22
C GLY A 35 -2.40 -15.23 3.67
N ALA A 36 -1.46 -15.60 4.54
CA ALA A 36 -0.20 -16.21 4.11
C ALA A 36 -0.40 -17.62 3.51
N ARG A 37 -1.30 -18.42 4.10
CA ARG A 37 -1.70 -19.74 3.55
C ARG A 37 -2.33 -19.59 2.16
N ASP A 38 -3.23 -18.62 2.00
CA ASP A 38 -3.89 -18.38 0.71
C ASP A 38 -2.86 -17.98 -0.37
N GLY A 39 -1.87 -17.16 -0.03
CA GLY A 39 -0.76 -16.78 -0.92
C GLY A 39 0.02 -17.96 -1.51
N GLN A 40 0.05 -19.12 -0.83
CA GLN A 40 0.76 -20.32 -1.33
C GLN A 40 0.13 -20.86 -2.62
N ARG A 41 -1.14 -20.56 -2.90
CA ARG A 41 -1.84 -20.97 -4.13
C ARG A 41 -1.19 -20.46 -5.40
N ILE A 42 -0.52 -19.31 -5.33
CA ILE A 42 0.18 -18.66 -6.45
C ILE A 42 1.69 -18.56 -6.21
N ASN A 43 2.22 -19.31 -5.25
CA ASN A 43 3.61 -19.21 -4.78
C ASN A 43 4.03 -17.75 -4.50
N MET A 44 3.14 -16.99 -3.85
CA MET A 44 3.40 -15.62 -3.43
C MET A 44 4.65 -15.59 -2.53
N ARG A 45 5.58 -14.70 -2.85
CA ARG A 45 6.82 -14.57 -2.08
C ARG A 45 6.55 -13.90 -0.74
N ALA A 46 5.81 -12.81 -0.75
CA ALA A 46 5.48 -12.08 0.45
C ALA A 46 4.24 -11.18 0.29
N PHE A 47 3.66 -10.77 1.42
CA PHE A 47 2.84 -9.56 1.47
C PHE A 47 3.15 -8.71 2.70
N VAL A 48 2.73 -7.44 2.67
CA VAL A 48 2.80 -6.55 3.83
C VAL A 48 1.41 -6.36 4.45
N ALA A 49 1.27 -6.78 5.70
CA ALA A 49 0.08 -6.54 6.49
C ALA A 49 0.02 -5.06 6.89
N LYS A 50 -1.00 -4.34 6.41
CA LYS A 50 -1.26 -2.93 6.73
C LYS A 50 -2.47 -2.82 7.66
N SER A 51 -2.32 -1.99 8.69
CA SER A 51 -3.44 -1.49 9.50
C SER A 51 -3.41 0.03 9.52
N HIS A 52 -4.57 0.67 9.35
CA HIS A 52 -4.68 2.11 9.53
C HIS A 52 -4.54 2.56 10.99
N HIS A 53 -4.53 1.63 11.95
CA HIS A 53 -4.73 1.97 13.36
C HIS A 53 -3.58 1.58 14.27
N HIS A 54 -2.67 0.69 13.83
CA HIS A 54 -1.60 0.19 14.69
C HIS A 54 -0.43 -0.37 13.89
N ASN A 55 0.68 -0.62 14.59
CA ASN A 55 1.86 -1.27 14.06
C ASN A 55 1.64 -2.79 13.94
N THR A 56 1.52 -3.30 12.71
CA THR A 56 1.25 -4.72 12.44
C THR A 56 2.44 -5.64 12.69
N VAL A 57 3.66 -5.09 12.82
CA VAL A 57 4.85 -5.88 13.19
C VAL A 57 4.63 -6.59 14.52
N MET A 58 3.93 -5.97 15.47
CA MET A 58 3.66 -6.55 16.78
C MET A 58 2.77 -7.79 16.68
N ASP A 59 1.76 -7.77 15.82
CA ASP A 59 0.87 -8.91 15.61
C ASP A 59 1.62 -10.09 15.02
N LEU A 60 2.46 -9.83 14.01
CA LEU A 60 3.26 -10.86 13.34
C LEU A 60 4.26 -11.51 14.30
N GLN A 61 4.93 -10.71 15.15
CA GLN A 61 5.85 -11.23 16.16
C GLN A 61 5.11 -12.05 17.23
N ALA A 62 3.92 -11.61 17.65
CA ALA A 62 3.09 -12.35 18.59
C ALA A 62 2.61 -13.69 17.99
N ALA A 63 2.29 -13.71 16.70
CA ALA A 63 1.78 -14.86 15.98
C ALA A 63 2.86 -15.73 15.31
N HIS A 64 4.16 -15.48 15.51
CA HIS A 64 5.24 -16.09 14.72
C HIS A 64 5.17 -17.62 14.57
N ARG A 65 4.79 -18.35 15.63
CA ARG A 65 4.66 -19.83 15.59
C ARG A 65 3.56 -20.31 14.65
N SER A 66 2.50 -19.51 14.47
CA SER A 66 1.40 -19.85 13.58
C SER A 66 1.80 -19.80 12.10
N PHE A 67 2.94 -19.19 11.77
CA PHE A 67 3.51 -19.16 10.42
C PHE A 67 4.39 -20.37 10.07
N GLU A 68 4.64 -21.28 11.01
CA GLU A 68 5.46 -22.47 10.76
C GLU A 68 4.88 -23.31 9.59
N GLY A 69 5.73 -23.60 8.60
CA GLY A 69 5.35 -24.39 7.41
C GLY A 69 4.68 -23.59 6.28
N ILE A 70 4.44 -22.29 6.45
CA ILE A 70 3.91 -21.42 5.39
C ILE A 70 5.07 -20.78 4.63
N SER A 71 5.04 -20.87 3.29
CA SER A 71 6.11 -20.35 2.43
C SER A 71 5.98 -18.85 2.15
N THR A 72 4.76 -18.32 2.10
CA THR A 72 4.49 -16.88 1.93
C THR A 72 4.95 -16.11 3.16
N ARG A 73 5.90 -15.19 3.00
CA ARG A 73 6.38 -14.35 4.11
C ARG A 73 5.41 -13.21 4.36
N VAL A 74 5.22 -12.84 5.63
CA VAL A 74 4.42 -11.67 5.98
C VAL A 74 5.30 -10.64 6.66
N PHE A 75 5.24 -9.41 6.16
CA PHE A 75 5.89 -8.26 6.76
C PHE A 75 4.86 -7.30 7.33
N GLY A 76 5.27 -6.49 8.31
CA GLY A 76 4.43 -5.45 8.89
C GLY A 76 4.89 -4.06 8.48
N GLY A 77 4.16 -3.07 8.93
CA GLY A 77 4.51 -1.66 8.82
C GLY A 77 3.66 -0.82 9.75
N ILE A 78 3.71 0.50 9.56
CA ILE A 78 2.98 1.45 10.41
C ILE A 78 2.40 2.58 9.58
N VAL A 79 1.16 2.92 9.87
CA VAL A 79 0.46 4.08 9.30
C VAL A 79 0.41 5.20 10.33
N LEU A 80 0.84 6.41 9.97
CA LEU A 80 0.98 7.56 10.87
C LEU A 80 -0.33 8.33 11.12
N ASN A 81 -1.37 7.59 11.50
CA ASN A 81 -2.68 8.13 11.89
C ASN A 81 -2.74 8.48 13.39
N ASN A 82 -3.86 9.04 13.83
CA ASN A 82 -4.06 9.48 15.22
C ASN A 82 -3.79 8.39 16.26
N GLN A 83 -4.10 7.13 15.94
CA GLN A 83 -3.99 6.00 16.88
C GLN A 83 -2.54 5.65 17.25
N VAL A 84 -1.56 6.08 16.45
CA VAL A 84 -0.13 5.95 16.78
C VAL A 84 0.53 7.29 17.19
N GLY A 85 -0.28 8.33 17.37
CA GLY A 85 0.16 9.67 17.72
C GLY A 85 0.42 10.62 16.54
N GLY A 86 -0.05 10.28 15.33
CA GLY A 86 0.19 11.07 14.12
C GLY A 86 1.58 10.83 13.53
N ILE A 87 2.23 11.88 13.01
CA ILE A 87 3.60 11.83 12.48
C ILE A 87 4.56 11.64 13.67
N ASN A 88 4.74 10.39 14.08
CA ASN A 88 5.44 10.02 15.30
C ASN A 88 6.74 9.26 14.98
N PRO A 89 7.90 9.93 15.01
CA PRO A 89 9.18 9.30 14.66
C PRO A 89 9.58 8.19 15.62
N TYR A 90 9.15 8.23 16.89
CA TYR A 90 9.45 7.18 17.87
C TYR A 90 8.67 5.88 17.58
N ALA A 91 7.42 6.01 17.13
CA ALA A 91 6.62 4.86 16.71
C ALA A 91 7.20 4.24 15.42
N VAL A 92 7.69 5.09 14.50
CA VAL A 92 8.40 4.64 13.29
C VAL A 92 9.68 3.90 13.65
N GLU A 93 10.54 4.47 14.51
CA GLU A 93 11.80 3.89 14.95
C GLU A 93 11.58 2.49 15.54
N MET A 94 10.60 2.34 16.44
CA MET A 94 10.22 1.04 16.98
C MET A 94 9.76 0.07 15.88
N CYS A 95 8.88 0.50 14.98
CA CYS A 95 8.34 -0.34 13.91
C CYS A 95 9.45 -0.89 13.00
N VAL A 96 10.30 0.00 12.45
CA VAL A 96 11.34 -0.41 11.50
C VAL A 96 12.44 -1.24 12.16
N ARG A 97 12.82 -0.92 13.42
CA ARG A 97 13.81 -1.72 14.18
C ARG A 97 13.30 -3.11 14.54
N MET A 98 12.00 -3.31 14.60
CA MET A 98 11.39 -4.63 14.80
C MET A 98 11.13 -5.39 13.48
N GLY A 99 11.56 -4.84 12.34
CA GLY A 99 11.46 -5.48 11.02
C GLY A 99 10.29 -5.00 10.16
N GLY A 100 9.65 -3.88 10.52
CA GLY A 100 8.68 -3.20 9.67
C GLY A 100 9.30 -2.77 8.34
N LYS A 101 8.53 -2.88 7.26
CA LYS A 101 9.01 -2.63 5.89
C LYS A 101 8.49 -1.35 5.25
N ILE A 102 7.32 -0.87 5.68
CA ILE A 102 6.69 0.31 5.08
C ILE A 102 6.20 1.24 6.18
N VAL A 103 6.47 2.53 6.00
CA VAL A 103 5.95 3.63 6.80
C VAL A 103 5.02 4.43 5.91
N TRP A 104 3.72 4.33 6.15
CA TRP A 104 2.74 5.15 5.45
C TRP A 104 2.50 6.43 6.25
N PHE A 105 2.62 7.56 5.58
CA PHE A 105 2.10 8.84 6.08
C PHE A 105 0.56 8.78 6.26
N PRO A 106 -0.07 9.80 6.88
CA PRO A 106 -1.47 9.72 7.27
C PRO A 106 -2.39 9.19 6.17
N THR A 107 -3.28 8.26 6.54
CA THR A 107 -4.34 7.73 5.67
C THR A 107 -5.67 8.27 6.13
N PHE A 108 -6.35 7.62 7.08
CA PHE A 108 -7.65 8.05 7.61
C PHE A 108 -7.54 9.39 8.31
N SER A 109 -6.41 9.69 8.93
CA SER A 109 -6.16 10.98 9.56
C SER A 109 -5.63 12.03 8.57
N SER A 110 -5.47 11.73 7.28
CA SER A 110 -5.16 12.78 6.30
C SER A 110 -6.38 13.66 6.08
N ARG A 111 -6.18 14.96 5.88
CA ARG A 111 -7.26 15.88 5.51
C ARG A 111 -8.01 15.39 4.27
N ARG A 112 -7.27 14.92 3.25
CA ARG A 112 -7.83 14.43 2.00
C ARG A 112 -8.76 13.23 2.19
N HIS A 113 -8.38 12.26 3.02
CA HIS A 113 -9.24 11.12 3.31
C HIS A 113 -10.49 11.55 4.10
N ILE A 114 -10.35 12.44 5.08
CA ILE A 114 -11.48 12.93 5.87
C ILE A 114 -12.52 13.59 4.95
N GLU A 115 -12.09 14.48 4.06
CA GLU A 115 -12.95 15.12 3.06
C GLU A 115 -13.63 14.08 2.14
N PHE A 116 -12.86 13.13 1.60
CA PHE A 116 -13.38 12.04 0.78
C PHE A 116 -14.41 11.16 1.54
N GLN A 117 -14.15 10.85 2.80
CA GLN A 117 -15.04 10.03 3.62
C GLN A 117 -16.33 10.77 3.98
N GLU A 118 -16.28 12.07 4.24
CA GLU A 118 -17.48 12.90 4.46
C GLU A 118 -18.37 12.88 3.20
N GLU A 119 -17.78 13.01 2.02
CA GLU A 119 -18.48 12.87 0.74
C GLU A 119 -19.06 11.46 0.55
N ALA A 120 -18.29 10.41 0.82
CA ALA A 120 -18.73 9.02 0.67
C ALA A 120 -19.82 8.63 1.69
N LEU A 121 -19.72 9.06 2.94
CA LEU A 121 -20.75 8.82 3.95
C LEU A 121 -22.05 9.55 3.60
N ALA A 122 -21.98 10.75 3.02
CA ALA A 122 -23.15 11.44 2.48
C ALA A 122 -23.84 10.63 1.36
N LEU A 123 -23.12 9.71 0.71
CA LEU A 123 -23.61 8.79 -0.32
C LEU A 123 -23.96 7.38 0.21
N GLY A 124 -23.87 7.13 1.52
CA GLY A 124 -24.37 5.90 2.16
C GLY A 124 -23.38 4.73 2.26
N PHE A 125 -22.06 4.98 2.21
CA PHE A 125 -21.04 3.94 2.37
C PHE A 125 -20.98 3.34 3.80
N PRO A 126 -20.59 2.05 3.95
CA PRO A 126 -20.53 1.36 5.24
C PRO A 126 -19.47 1.95 6.19
N SER A 127 -19.74 1.88 7.49
CA SER A 127 -18.88 2.44 8.55
C SER A 127 -18.10 1.36 9.31
N SER A 128 -17.03 1.79 10.00
CA SER A 128 -16.22 0.92 10.86
C SER A 128 -17.09 0.26 11.95
N ALA A 129 -16.82 -1.02 12.24
CA ALA A 129 -17.49 -1.74 13.33
C ALA A 129 -17.08 -1.19 14.71
N VAL A 130 -15.86 -0.66 14.82
CA VAL A 130 -15.38 0.07 16.00
C VAL A 130 -15.29 1.54 15.64
N GLN A 131 -16.09 2.37 16.30
CA GLN A 131 -16.09 3.81 16.10
C GLN A 131 -14.88 4.43 16.80
N LEU A 132 -14.01 5.06 16.02
CA LEU A 132 -12.80 5.74 16.50
C LEU A 132 -12.86 7.20 16.05
N THR A 133 -12.39 8.09 16.92
CA THR A 133 -12.24 9.49 16.55
C THR A 133 -11.07 9.64 15.57
N THR A 134 -11.33 10.37 14.48
CA THR A 134 -10.34 10.71 13.47
C THR A 134 -10.28 12.23 13.37
N VAL A 135 -9.08 12.79 13.48
CA VAL A 135 -8.81 14.23 13.30
C VAL A 135 -7.63 14.42 12.34
N PRO A 136 -7.57 15.54 11.59
CA PRO A 136 -6.49 15.77 10.65
C PRO A 136 -5.10 15.72 11.30
N VAL A 137 -4.18 14.99 10.69
CA VAL A 137 -2.73 15.00 10.94
C VAL A 137 -2.09 15.72 9.76
N LEU A 138 -1.54 16.90 10.03
CA LEU A 138 -1.02 17.81 9.01
C LEU A 138 0.51 17.75 8.97
N LEU A 139 1.09 17.86 7.77
CA LEU A 139 2.55 17.96 7.58
C LEU A 139 3.10 19.29 8.08
N HIS A 140 2.27 20.33 8.08
CA HIS A 140 2.66 21.68 8.48
C HIS A 140 2.10 22.05 9.85
N ASP A 141 2.79 22.96 10.52
CA ASP A 141 2.33 23.64 11.73
C ASP A 141 1.34 24.78 11.42
N ASP A 142 0.88 25.46 12.47
CA ASP A 142 -0.11 26.54 12.35
C ASP A 142 0.46 27.78 11.64
N GLU A 143 1.79 27.89 11.53
CA GLU A 143 2.50 28.92 10.77
C GLU A 143 2.80 28.50 9.32
N GLY A 144 2.37 27.30 8.90
CA GLY A 144 2.60 26.76 7.56
C GLY A 144 4.01 26.23 7.33
N ARG A 145 4.80 26.01 8.38
CA ARG A 145 6.15 25.42 8.28
C ARG A 145 6.05 23.91 8.36
N LEU A 146 6.89 23.21 7.59
CA LEU A 146 6.98 21.77 7.68
C LEU A 146 7.37 21.34 9.11
N ARG A 147 6.63 20.38 9.66
CA ARG A 147 6.87 19.84 10.99
C ARG A 147 8.22 19.10 11.05
N PRO A 148 9.03 19.31 12.09
CA PRO A 148 10.32 18.62 12.23
C PRO A 148 10.18 17.09 12.26
N GLU A 149 9.04 16.58 12.73
CA GLU A 149 8.74 15.16 12.78
C GLU A 149 8.71 14.52 11.37
N VAL A 150 8.36 15.26 10.33
CA VAL A 150 8.39 14.76 8.94
C VAL A 150 9.83 14.43 8.53
N VAL A 151 10.76 15.34 8.83
CA VAL A 151 12.19 15.16 8.54
C VAL A 151 12.77 14.01 9.36
N GLN A 152 12.40 13.93 10.64
CA GLN A 152 12.85 12.84 11.52
C GLN A 152 12.34 11.46 11.06
N VAL A 153 11.11 11.36 10.56
CA VAL A 153 10.60 10.12 9.98
C VAL A 153 11.38 9.77 8.71
N ALA A 154 11.64 10.74 7.82
CA ALA A 154 12.44 10.52 6.62
C ALA A 154 13.87 10.04 6.95
N ASP A 155 14.50 10.59 8.00
CA ASP A 155 15.80 10.14 8.50
C ASP A 155 15.78 8.68 8.94
N VAL A 156 14.81 8.31 9.78
CA VAL A 156 14.67 6.92 10.28
C VAL A 156 14.40 5.95 9.12
N VAL A 157 13.62 6.36 8.12
CA VAL A 157 13.35 5.55 6.94
C VAL A 157 14.60 5.38 6.07
N ALA A 158 15.36 6.46 5.84
CA ALA A 158 16.63 6.40 5.11
C ALA A 158 17.64 5.47 5.80
N GLU A 159 17.79 5.58 7.13
CA GLU A 159 18.70 4.73 7.92
C GLU A 159 18.30 3.24 7.91
N SER A 160 16.99 2.94 7.92
CA SER A 160 16.49 1.57 7.99
C SER A 160 16.33 0.88 6.63
N GLY A 161 16.30 1.65 5.54
CA GLY A 161 15.97 1.16 4.21
C GLY A 161 14.51 0.70 4.06
N ALA A 162 13.62 1.13 4.95
CA ALA A 162 12.17 0.92 4.79
C ALA A 162 11.62 1.76 3.63
N VAL A 163 10.37 1.50 3.23
CA VAL A 163 9.68 2.31 2.23
C VAL A 163 9.02 3.51 2.90
N LEU A 164 9.32 4.71 2.40
CA LEU A 164 8.55 5.92 2.72
C LEU A 164 7.34 5.98 1.78
N ASN A 165 6.14 5.81 2.32
CA ASN A 165 4.92 5.87 1.54
C ASN A 165 4.08 7.10 1.89
N GLY A 166 3.56 7.79 0.86
CA GLY A 166 2.79 9.03 0.99
C GLY A 166 1.43 8.88 1.68
N GLY A 167 0.96 7.65 1.91
CA GLY A 167 -0.37 7.43 2.49
C GLY A 167 -1.45 8.06 1.60
N HIS A 168 -2.38 8.79 2.21
CA HIS A 168 -3.49 9.42 1.49
C HIS A 168 -3.37 10.95 1.53
N LEU A 169 -2.13 11.46 1.58
CA LEU A 169 -1.87 12.90 1.58
C LEU A 169 -2.42 13.58 0.32
N HIS A 170 -2.66 14.89 0.43
CA HIS A 170 -2.96 15.72 -0.73
C HIS A 170 -1.73 15.76 -1.67
N PRO A 171 -1.92 15.89 -3.01
CA PRO A 171 -0.82 15.89 -3.97
C PRO A 171 0.35 16.84 -3.64
N ASP A 172 0.06 18.05 -3.17
CA ASP A 172 1.10 19.04 -2.83
C ASP A 172 1.91 18.63 -1.59
N ASP A 173 1.23 18.17 -0.53
CA ASP A 173 1.84 17.65 0.69
C ASP A 173 2.71 16.41 0.39
N MET A 174 2.24 15.58 -0.54
CA MET A 174 2.93 14.39 -0.99
C MET A 174 4.19 14.72 -1.80
N ALA A 175 4.12 15.71 -2.69
CA ALA A 175 5.28 16.18 -3.44
C ALA A 175 6.36 16.76 -2.51
N GLU A 176 5.96 17.51 -1.47
CA GLU A 176 6.88 18.03 -0.46
C GLU A 176 7.50 16.90 0.38
N LEU A 177 6.70 15.93 0.83
CA LEU A 177 7.20 14.76 1.55
C LEU A 177 8.27 14.00 0.77
N PHE A 178 8.04 13.72 -0.51
CA PHE A 178 9.02 13.00 -1.32
C PHE A 178 10.24 13.85 -1.66
N ALA A 179 10.10 15.18 -1.76
CA ALA A 179 11.26 16.07 -1.88
C ALA A 179 12.15 15.98 -0.62
N VAL A 180 11.54 15.95 0.57
CA VAL A 180 12.27 15.71 1.83
C VAL A 180 12.90 14.31 1.83
N GLY A 181 12.16 13.28 1.43
CA GLY A 181 12.70 11.92 1.30
C GLY A 181 13.96 11.87 0.44
N VAL A 182 13.96 12.51 -0.73
CA VAL A 182 15.14 12.63 -1.60
C VAL A 182 16.28 13.36 -0.89
N GLU A 183 16.01 14.51 -0.25
CA GLU A 183 17.04 15.29 0.46
C GLU A 183 17.71 14.49 1.59
N ARG A 184 16.92 13.68 2.31
CA ARG A 184 17.39 12.85 3.42
C ARG A 184 17.98 11.51 2.98
N GLY A 185 17.98 11.20 1.68
CA GLY A 185 18.58 9.98 1.13
C GLY A 185 17.72 8.73 1.24
N VAL A 186 16.39 8.87 1.26
CA VAL A 186 15.47 7.72 1.19
C VAL A 186 15.55 7.07 -0.19
N GLU A 187 15.96 5.80 -0.24
CA GLU A 187 16.15 5.05 -1.50
C GLU A 187 14.86 4.44 -2.07
N ARG A 188 13.85 4.25 -1.22
CA ARG A 188 12.63 3.50 -1.53
C ARG A 188 11.41 4.33 -1.14
N MET A 189 10.70 4.84 -2.15
CA MET A 189 9.51 5.68 -1.98
C MET A 189 8.35 5.16 -2.82
N ALA A 190 7.13 5.25 -2.31
CA ALA A 190 5.93 4.85 -3.04
C ALA A 190 4.72 5.73 -2.72
N VAL A 191 3.83 5.92 -3.69
CA VAL A 191 2.50 6.52 -3.49
C VAL A 191 1.42 5.46 -3.69
N SER A 192 0.51 5.33 -2.73
CA SER A 192 -0.68 4.49 -2.82
C SER A 192 -1.88 5.28 -3.36
N HIS A 193 -2.84 4.60 -3.98
CA HIS A 193 -4.11 5.15 -4.46
C HIS A 193 -3.99 6.40 -5.34
N PRO A 194 -3.11 6.42 -6.36
CA PRO A 194 -2.81 7.62 -7.14
C PRO A 194 -4.07 8.23 -7.76
N ASN A 195 -4.94 7.41 -8.34
CA ASN A 195 -6.15 7.84 -9.05
C ASN A 195 -7.44 7.68 -8.23
N PHE A 196 -7.35 7.45 -6.92
CA PHE A 196 -8.52 7.26 -6.04
C PHE A 196 -8.58 8.31 -4.93
N ILE A 197 -8.07 8.01 -3.74
CA ILE A 197 -8.19 8.93 -2.59
C ILE A 197 -7.22 10.10 -2.73
N THR A 198 -5.99 9.86 -3.19
CA THR A 198 -5.00 10.93 -3.37
C THR A 198 -5.35 11.85 -4.54
N ASP A 199 -6.12 11.33 -5.51
CA ASP A 199 -6.64 12.06 -6.68
C ASP A 199 -5.55 12.82 -7.43
N LEU A 200 -4.40 12.17 -7.59
CA LEU A 200 -3.33 12.62 -8.45
C LEU A 200 -3.81 12.60 -9.90
N THR A 201 -3.48 13.66 -10.62
CA THR A 201 -3.47 13.62 -12.08
C THR A 201 -2.34 12.71 -12.58
N VAL A 202 -2.51 12.12 -13.77
CA VAL A 202 -1.46 11.33 -14.42
C VAL A 202 -0.14 12.12 -14.50
N ALA A 203 -0.20 13.41 -14.83
CA ALA A 203 0.97 14.27 -14.90
C ALA A 203 1.71 14.43 -13.55
N GLN A 204 0.96 14.52 -12.44
CA GLN A 204 1.56 14.52 -11.10
C GLN A 204 2.19 13.15 -10.77
N GLY A 205 1.53 12.06 -11.17
CA GLY A 205 2.09 10.71 -11.07
C GLY A 205 3.44 10.56 -11.77
N VAL A 206 3.54 11.02 -13.01
CA VAL A 206 4.80 11.05 -13.79
C VAL A 206 5.85 11.89 -13.07
N ALA A 207 5.49 13.09 -12.59
CA ALA A 207 6.43 13.96 -11.89
C ALA A 207 6.96 13.35 -10.58
N LEU A 208 6.16 12.54 -9.88
CA LEU A 208 6.62 11.76 -8.72
C LEU A 208 7.54 10.61 -9.15
N ALA A 209 7.18 9.91 -10.22
CA ALA A 209 7.97 8.80 -10.76
C ALA A 209 9.37 9.23 -11.23
N GLU A 210 9.49 10.42 -11.84
CA GLU A 210 10.77 11.03 -12.21
C GLU A 210 11.69 11.31 -11.00
N ARG A 211 11.11 11.45 -9.80
CA ARG A 211 11.84 11.60 -8.53
C ARG A 211 12.20 10.25 -7.89
N GLY A 212 11.89 9.14 -8.55
CA GLY A 212 12.17 7.78 -8.07
C GLY A 212 11.06 7.18 -7.21
N VAL A 213 9.90 7.83 -7.10
CA VAL A 213 8.74 7.31 -6.37
C VAL A 213 8.05 6.23 -7.23
N PHE A 214 7.73 5.09 -6.65
CA PHE A 214 6.89 4.09 -7.30
C PHE A 214 5.41 4.45 -7.15
N VAL A 215 4.64 4.27 -8.21
CA VAL A 215 3.20 4.47 -8.24
C VAL A 215 2.52 3.12 -8.00
N GLU A 216 1.98 2.94 -6.79
CA GLU A 216 1.28 1.73 -6.35
C GLU A 216 -0.21 1.85 -6.70
N HIS A 217 -0.68 1.01 -7.61
CA HIS A 217 -2.10 0.88 -7.95
C HIS A 217 -2.72 -0.33 -7.27
N GLU A 218 -3.87 -0.13 -6.65
CA GLU A 218 -4.54 -1.16 -5.89
C GLU A 218 -5.53 -1.94 -6.75
N VAL A 219 -5.27 -3.24 -6.95
CA VAL A 219 -6.03 -4.10 -7.85
C VAL A 219 -7.51 -4.20 -7.46
N GLY A 220 -7.83 -4.03 -6.17
CA GLY A 220 -9.20 -3.98 -5.66
C GLY A 220 -10.08 -2.85 -6.22
N MET A 221 -9.50 -1.89 -6.95
CA MET A 221 -10.22 -0.79 -7.62
C MET A 221 -10.67 -1.15 -9.04
N TYR A 222 -10.16 -2.24 -9.61
CA TYR A 222 -10.32 -2.62 -11.02
C TYR A 222 -11.11 -3.93 -11.24
N LEU A 223 -11.73 -4.46 -10.19
CA LEU A 223 -12.49 -5.72 -10.21
C LEU A 223 -13.96 -5.47 -10.60
N PRO A 224 -14.45 -5.93 -11.77
CA PRO A 224 -15.81 -5.64 -12.25
C PRO A 224 -16.93 -6.18 -11.37
N ASP A 225 -16.75 -7.37 -10.78
CA ASP A 225 -17.78 -8.07 -9.99
C ASP A 225 -17.65 -7.82 -8.47
N ASP A 226 -16.86 -6.81 -8.07
CA ASP A 226 -16.71 -6.33 -6.69
C ASP A 226 -17.13 -4.84 -6.63
N HIS A 227 -16.55 -4.01 -5.76
CA HIS A 227 -16.68 -2.55 -5.84
C HIS A 227 -15.69 -1.97 -6.84
N GLN A 228 -15.98 -2.13 -8.13
CA GLN A 228 -15.23 -1.50 -9.20
C GLN A 228 -15.32 0.02 -9.08
N HIS A 229 -14.15 0.68 -9.12
CA HIS A 229 -14.07 2.13 -9.22
C HIS A 229 -13.64 2.56 -10.62
N PHE A 230 -12.80 1.75 -11.29
CA PHE A 230 -12.25 2.07 -12.60
C PHE A 230 -12.27 0.86 -13.54
N GLY A 231 -12.39 1.13 -14.84
CA GLY A 231 -12.08 0.16 -15.88
C GLY A 231 -10.57 -0.13 -15.94
N ILE A 232 -10.21 -1.29 -16.47
CA ILE A 232 -8.79 -1.69 -16.58
C ILE A 232 -8.00 -0.74 -17.51
N GLU A 233 -8.69 -0.07 -18.43
CA GLU A 233 -8.13 0.92 -19.35
C GLU A 233 -7.52 2.11 -18.62
N VAL A 234 -8.08 2.50 -17.47
CA VAL A 234 -7.51 3.55 -16.62
C VAL A 234 -6.16 3.09 -16.07
N LEU A 235 -6.05 1.84 -15.61
CA LEU A 235 -4.76 1.30 -15.15
C LEU A 235 -3.74 1.27 -16.29
N LEU A 236 -4.16 0.92 -17.51
CA LEU A 236 -3.30 0.92 -18.69
C LEU A 236 -2.79 2.32 -19.04
N GLU A 237 -3.65 3.36 -18.98
CA GLU A 237 -3.24 4.75 -19.19
C GLU A 237 -2.13 5.17 -18.22
N TRP A 238 -2.28 4.81 -16.94
CA TRP A 238 -1.28 5.10 -15.93
C TRP A 238 0.02 4.32 -16.15
N ILE A 239 -0.06 3.03 -16.48
CA ILE A 239 1.12 2.20 -16.79
C ILE A 239 1.87 2.77 -18.01
N GLU A 240 1.15 3.22 -19.04
CA GLU A 240 1.75 3.81 -20.24
C GLU A 240 2.47 5.13 -19.92
N ALA A 241 1.84 5.99 -19.11
CA ALA A 241 2.40 7.31 -18.78
C ALA A 241 3.55 7.23 -17.77
N VAL A 242 3.41 6.48 -16.69
CA VAL A 242 4.40 6.35 -15.61
C VAL A 242 5.53 5.39 -15.99
N GLY A 243 5.21 4.36 -16.76
CA GLY A 243 6.13 3.30 -17.16
C GLY A 243 6.23 2.18 -16.13
N VAL A 244 6.35 0.95 -16.65
CA VAL A 244 6.40 -0.29 -15.86
C VAL A 244 7.53 -0.35 -14.83
N GLU A 245 8.61 0.41 -15.03
CA GLU A 245 9.76 0.49 -14.11
C GLU A 245 9.44 1.27 -12.82
N ARG A 246 8.34 2.04 -12.82
CA ARG A 246 7.88 2.82 -11.66
C ARG A 246 6.46 2.49 -11.25
N THR A 247 5.83 1.47 -11.84
CA THR A 247 4.50 0.99 -11.41
C THR A 247 4.61 -0.25 -10.53
N VAL A 248 3.78 -0.30 -9.49
CA VAL A 248 3.58 -1.48 -8.64
C VAL A 248 2.09 -1.77 -8.54
N LEU A 249 1.74 -3.05 -8.46
CA LEU A 249 0.37 -3.46 -8.16
C LEU A 249 0.29 -4.04 -6.74
N ALA A 250 -0.66 -3.57 -5.95
CA ALA A 250 -0.91 -4.05 -4.59
C ALA A 250 -2.40 -4.36 -4.40
N SER A 251 -2.83 -5.05 -3.34
CA SER A 251 -4.24 -5.46 -3.23
C SER A 251 -5.17 -4.38 -2.67
N ASP A 252 -4.84 -3.83 -1.50
CA ASP A 252 -5.73 -3.07 -0.59
C ASP A 252 -7.00 -3.86 -0.18
N LEU A 253 -6.88 -5.19 -0.17
CA LEU A 253 -7.99 -6.11 0.10
C LEU A 253 -7.83 -6.84 1.44
N GLY A 254 -8.95 -7.34 1.95
CA GLY A 254 -9.03 -8.07 3.21
C GLY A 254 -10.25 -7.73 4.07
N GLN A 255 -11.05 -6.75 3.65
CA GLN A 255 -12.34 -6.43 4.26
C GLN A 255 -13.34 -7.58 4.03
N ILE A 256 -14.25 -7.81 4.99
CA ILE A 256 -15.33 -8.80 4.84
C ILE A 256 -16.17 -8.50 3.58
N GLY A 257 -16.50 -9.56 2.84
CA GLY A 257 -17.36 -9.48 1.65
C GLY A 257 -16.70 -8.94 0.39
N ARG A 258 -15.40 -8.64 0.43
CA ARG A 258 -14.58 -8.28 -0.74
C ARG A 258 -13.89 -9.52 -1.31
N THR A 259 -13.45 -9.43 -2.56
CA THR A 259 -12.60 -10.43 -3.21
C THR A 259 -11.30 -10.61 -2.41
N ARG A 260 -10.81 -11.84 -2.31
CA ARG A 260 -9.53 -12.13 -1.64
C ARG A 260 -8.34 -11.67 -2.51
N PRO A 261 -7.22 -11.23 -1.90
CA PRO A 261 -6.07 -10.70 -2.64
C PRO A 261 -5.57 -11.62 -3.75
N VAL A 262 -5.42 -12.93 -3.49
CA VAL A 262 -4.92 -13.89 -4.49
C VAL A 262 -5.84 -13.95 -5.70
N ASP A 263 -7.16 -14.01 -5.48
CA ASP A 263 -8.12 -14.07 -6.57
C ASP A 263 -8.15 -12.75 -7.36
N ALA A 264 -8.04 -11.60 -6.67
CA ALA A 264 -7.94 -10.29 -7.33
C ALA A 264 -6.70 -10.15 -8.21
N PHE A 265 -5.53 -10.63 -7.74
CA PHE A 265 -4.32 -10.62 -8.56
C PHE A 265 -4.44 -11.54 -9.78
N ILE A 266 -5.08 -12.70 -9.66
CA ILE A 266 -5.34 -13.58 -10.81
C ILE A 266 -6.20 -12.85 -11.83
N GLU A 267 -7.27 -12.20 -11.38
CA GLU A 267 -8.22 -11.52 -12.26
C GLU A 267 -7.59 -10.31 -12.97
N VAL A 268 -6.97 -9.39 -12.23
CA VAL A 268 -6.36 -8.20 -12.82
C VAL A 268 -5.15 -8.56 -13.70
N THR A 269 -4.36 -9.56 -13.33
CA THR A 269 -3.25 -10.03 -14.19
C THR A 269 -3.78 -10.64 -15.48
N THR A 270 -4.89 -11.39 -15.42
CA THR A 270 -5.56 -11.92 -16.62
C THR A 270 -6.05 -10.77 -17.49
N ALA A 271 -6.73 -9.79 -16.92
CA ALA A 271 -7.24 -8.63 -17.65
C ALA A 271 -6.11 -7.85 -18.35
N LEU A 272 -5.01 -7.55 -17.66
CA LEU A 272 -3.87 -6.85 -18.26
C LEU A 272 -3.20 -7.68 -19.37
N LEU A 273 -3.09 -9.00 -19.19
CA LEU A 273 -2.54 -9.89 -20.20
C LEU A 273 -3.42 -9.94 -21.46
N ASP A 274 -4.75 -10.01 -21.28
CA ASP A 274 -5.73 -10.00 -22.38
C ASP A 274 -5.73 -8.66 -23.13
N HIS A 275 -5.35 -7.56 -22.46
CA HIS A 275 -5.13 -6.24 -23.07
C HIS A 275 -3.73 -6.08 -23.69
N GLY A 276 -2.92 -7.14 -23.71
CA GLY A 276 -1.64 -7.16 -24.43
C GLY A 276 -0.44 -6.65 -23.64
N VAL A 277 -0.52 -6.53 -22.31
CA VAL A 277 0.66 -6.25 -21.49
C VAL A 277 1.58 -7.47 -21.49
N ASP A 278 2.82 -7.30 -21.95
CA ASP A 278 3.82 -8.38 -21.99
C ASP A 278 4.04 -9.05 -20.62
N GLU A 279 4.21 -10.38 -20.59
CA GLU A 279 4.46 -11.14 -19.35
C GLU A 279 5.64 -10.56 -18.54
N LYS A 280 6.72 -10.11 -19.21
CA LYS A 280 7.89 -9.49 -18.58
C LYS A 280 7.54 -8.20 -17.82
N ASN A 281 6.63 -7.40 -18.37
CA ASN A 281 6.22 -6.12 -17.80
C ASN A 281 5.30 -6.37 -16.61
N LEU A 282 4.41 -7.36 -16.70
CA LEU A 282 3.61 -7.81 -15.56
C LEU A 282 4.50 -8.31 -14.42
N ARG A 283 5.50 -9.14 -14.72
CA ARG A 283 6.49 -9.59 -13.72
C ARG A 283 7.27 -8.43 -13.11
N ARG A 284 7.65 -7.42 -13.90
CA ARG A 284 8.30 -6.21 -13.37
C ARG A 284 7.44 -5.52 -12.30
N MET A 285 6.16 -5.30 -12.59
CA MET A 285 5.24 -4.57 -11.68
C MET A 285 4.75 -5.41 -10.48
N LEU A 286 4.63 -6.73 -10.63
CA LEU A 286 4.09 -7.65 -9.60
C LEU A 286 5.18 -8.35 -8.77
N VAL A 287 6.39 -8.47 -9.30
CA VAL A 287 7.48 -9.25 -8.69
C VAL A 287 8.69 -8.37 -8.41
N ASP A 288 9.30 -7.81 -9.45
CA ASP A 288 10.63 -7.19 -9.34
C ASP A 288 10.59 -5.87 -8.57
N ASN A 289 9.70 -4.94 -8.95
CA ASN A 289 9.55 -3.64 -8.29
C ASN A 289 9.15 -3.76 -6.81
N PRO A 290 8.11 -4.53 -6.43
CA PRO A 290 7.78 -4.70 -5.03
C PRO A 290 8.85 -5.50 -4.26
N THR A 291 9.59 -6.41 -4.91
CA THR A 291 10.78 -7.07 -4.32
C THR A 291 11.86 -6.07 -3.95
N TYR A 292 12.20 -5.15 -4.85
CA TYR A 292 13.16 -4.07 -4.61
C TYR A 292 12.70 -3.17 -3.46
N LEU A 293 11.41 -2.78 -3.46
CA LEU A 293 10.84 -1.94 -2.40
C LEU A 293 10.89 -2.61 -1.02
N LEU A 294 10.75 -3.93 -0.92
CA LEU A 294 10.88 -4.63 0.35
C LEU A 294 12.33 -4.98 0.75
N GLY A 295 13.31 -4.71 -0.12
CA GLY A 295 14.71 -5.12 0.05
C GLY A 295 14.83 -6.64 0.17
N LEU A 296 14.23 -7.35 -0.79
CA LEU A 296 14.25 -8.81 -0.88
C LEU A 296 15.11 -9.31 -2.06
N ASP A 297 15.82 -8.43 -2.73
CA ASP A 297 16.78 -8.74 -3.80
C ASP A 297 18.12 -9.32 -3.26
#